data_AF-A0A7C0U0F4-F1
#
_entry.id   AF-A0A7C0U0F4-F1
#
_cell.length_a   1.000
_cell.length_b   1.000
_cell.length_c   1.000
_cell.angle_alpha   90.00
_cell.angle_beta   90.00
_cell.angle_gamma   90.00
#
_symmetry.space_group_name_H-M   'P 1'
#
loop_
_entity.id
_entity.type
_entity.pdbx_description
1 polymer ?
#
loop_
_entity_poly.entity_id
_entity_poly.type
_entity_poly.pdbx_seq_one_letter_code
_entity_poly.pdbx_strand_id
1 'polypeptide(L)' 'MEEDPSLFDSLSEILQKMDGVQYAGMFIEHPLTKRILLRIKTDPSEIKALEALERALKELKDLS' A
#
# COMPACT_ATOMS: atom_id res chain seq x y z
N MET A 1 1.41 -10.14 -15.76
CA MET A 1 2.40 -9.47 -14.90
C MET A 1 2.29 -10.14 -13.55
N GLU A 2 3.37 -10.75 -13.06
CA GLU A 2 3.36 -11.31 -11.70
C GLU A 2 3.36 -10.13 -10.73
N GLU A 3 2.47 -10.16 -9.73
CA GLU A 3 2.47 -9.19 -8.64
C GLU A 3 3.76 -9.37 -7.83
N ASP A 4 4.58 -8.32 -7.74
CA ASP A 4 5.87 -8.35 -7.05
C ASP A 4 5.69 -7.99 -5.57
N PRO A 5 5.95 -8.92 -4.63
CA PRO A 5 5.85 -8.65 -3.20
C PRO A 5 6.68 -7.44 -2.76
N SER A 6 7.83 -7.19 -3.38
CA SER A 6 8.70 -6.07 -3.00
C SER A 6 8.06 -4.70 -3.27
N LEU A 7 7.25 -4.60 -4.33
CA LEU A 7 6.48 -3.40 -4.64
C LEU A 7 5.43 -3.11 -3.56
N PHE A 8 4.67 -4.13 -3.16
CA PHE A 8 3.63 -3.98 -2.15
C PHE A 8 4.19 -3.72 -0.76
N ASP A 9 5.33 -4.32 -0.43
CA ASP A 9 6.06 -4.08 0.81
C ASP A 9 6.51 -2.61 0.89
N SER A 10 7.16 -2.11 -0.16
CA SER A 10 7.59 -0.71 -0.27
C SER A 10 6.41 0.26 -0.16
N LEU A 11 5.30 -0.02 -0.86
CA LEU A 11 4.08 0.80 -0.75
C LEU A 11 3.50 0.76 0.66
N SER A 12 3.49 -0.40 1.31
CA SER A 12 2.96 -0.52 2.67
C SER A 12 3.80 0.28 3.66
N GLU A 13 5.12 0.32 3.51
CA GLU A 13 6.01 1.12 4.36
C GLU A 13 5.75 2.62 4.21
N ILE A 14 5.61 3.11 2.98
CA ILE A 14 5.29 4.52 2.70
C ILE A 14 3.92 4.88 3.29
N LEU A 15 2.90 4.07 2.99
CA LEU A 15 1.53 4.28 3.48
C LEU A 15 1.46 4.30 5.00
N GLN A 16 2.16 3.40 5.69
CA GLN A 16 2.14 3.29 7.15
C GLN A 16 2.69 4.54 7.85
N LYS A 17 3.48 5.37 7.15
CA LYS A 17 4.04 6.64 7.65
C LYS A 17 3.16 7.86 7.38
N MET A 18 2.10 7.72 6.57
CA MET A 18 1.24 8.85 6.23
C MET A 18 0.26 9.19 7.36
N ASP A 19 0.13 10.49 7.65
CA ASP A 19 -0.91 10.99 8.54
C ASP A 19 -2.30 10.57 8.04
N GLY A 20 -3.16 10.14 8.98
CA GLY A 20 -4.48 9.59 8.69
C GLY A 20 -4.51 8.14 8.23
N VAL A 21 -3.36 7.49 7.97
CA VAL A 21 -3.32 6.04 7.74
C VAL A 21 -3.21 5.30 9.07
N GLN A 22 -4.25 4.54 9.40
CA GLN A 22 -4.32 3.76 10.63
C GLN A 22 -3.67 2.37 10.47
N TYR A 23 -3.64 1.85 9.25
CA TYR A 23 -3.02 0.56 8.91
C TYR A 23 -2.70 0.48 7.42
N ALA A 24 -1.51 0.01 7.08
CA ALA A 24 -1.17 -0.43 5.74
C ALA A 24 -0.36 -1.72 5.80
N GLY A 25 -0.74 -2.73 5.01
CA GLY A 25 0.00 -3.98 4.99
C GLY A 25 -0.36 -4.86 3.82
N MET A 26 0.64 -5.58 3.31
CA MET A 26 0.44 -6.60 2.30
C MET A 26 0.24 -7.98 2.94
N PHE A 27 -0.54 -8.84 2.27
CA PHE A 27 -0.62 -10.25 2.60
C PHE A 27 -0.75 -11.08 1.33
N ILE A 28 -0.08 -12.23 1.31
CA ILE A 28 -0.18 -13.21 0.25
C ILE A 28 -1.39 -14.09 0.58
N GLU A 29 -2.48 -13.95 -0.18
CA GLU A 29 -3.73 -14.67 0.08
C GLU A 29 -3.52 -16.19 -0.09
N HIS A 30 -2.79 -16.58 -1.13
CA HIS A 30 -2.46 -17.99 -1.37
C HIS A 30 -1.13 -18.12 -2.16
N PRO A 31 -0.14 -18.89 -1.66
CA PRO A 31 1.19 -18.98 -2.28
C PRO A 31 1.17 -19.46 -3.73
N LEU A 32 0.25 -20.38 -4.06
CA LEU A 32 0.17 -20.96 -5.41
C LEU A 32 -0.55 -20.06 -6.42
N THR A 33 -1.40 -19.12 -5.98
CA THR A 33 -2.08 -18.18 -6.89
C THR A 33 -1.29 -16.90 -7.08
N LYS A 34 -0.22 -16.69 -6.30
CA LYS A 34 0.59 -15.46 -6.26
C LYS A 34 -0.24 -14.19 -6.09
N ARG A 35 -1.44 -14.30 -5.50
CA ARG A 35 -2.33 -13.17 -5.30
C ARG A 35 -1.89 -12.40 -4.06
N ILE A 36 -1.50 -11.15 -4.27
CA ILE A 36 -1.06 -10.25 -3.21
C ILE A 36 -2.17 -9.23 -2.99
N LEU A 37 -2.52 -9.01 -1.72
CA LEU A 37 -3.52 -8.03 -1.35
C LEU A 37 -2.86 -6.96 -0.48
N LEU A 38 -3.00 -5.71 -0.91
CA LEU A 38 -2.66 -4.54 -0.10
C LEU A 38 -3.92 -4.05 0.60
N ARG A 39 -3.87 -4.01 1.94
CA ARG A 39 -4.97 -3.49 2.75
C ARG A 39 -4.57 -2.18 3.39
N ILE A 40 -5.40 -1.16 3.17
CA ILE A 40 -5.23 0.18 3.70
C ILE A 40 -6.47 0.50 4.55
N LYS A 41 -6.26 0.96 5.79
CA LYS A 41 -7.29 1.57 6.63
C LYS A 41 -6.87 2.99 6.93
N THR A 42 -7.77 3.92 6.70
CA THR A 42 -7.54 5.34 6.96
C THR A 42 -8.61 5.87 7.91
N ASP A 43 -8.30 6.97 8.59
CA ASP A 43 -9.32 7.85 9.13
C ASP A 43 -9.94 8.65 7.97
N PRO A 44 -11.21 8.40 7.60
CA PRO A 44 -11.83 9.06 6.46
C PRO A 44 -12.08 10.56 6.67
N SER A 45 -11.94 11.07 7.89
CA SER A 45 -11.97 12.51 8.17
C SER A 45 -10.66 13.22 7.83
N GLU A 46 -9.55 12.47 7.76
CA GLU A 46 -8.23 12.99 7.41
C GLU A 46 -7.86 12.68 5.96
N ILE A 47 -7.97 11.42 5.55
CA ILE A 47 -7.59 10.97 4.21
C ILE A 47 -8.42 9.76 3.75
N LYS A 48 -8.75 9.72 2.45
CA LYS A 48 -9.39 8.55 1.85
C LYS A 48 -8.33 7.53 1.45
N ALA A 49 -8.62 6.24 1.60
CA ALA A 49 -7.71 5.16 1.24
C ALA A 49 -7.17 5.23 -0.21
N LEU A 50 -8.03 5.62 -1.17
CA LEU A 50 -7.60 5.79 -2.56
C LEU A 50 -6.60 6.95 -2.72
N GLU A 51 -6.84 8.06 -2.03
CA GLU A 51 -5.97 9.22 -2.05
C GLU A 51 -4.61 8.92 -1.40
N ALA A 52 -4.61 8.19 -0.28
CA ALA A 52 -3.38 7.72 0.35
C ALA A 52 -2.56 6.83 -0.60
N LEU A 53 -3.23 5.93 -1.34
CA LEU A 53 -2.58 5.08 -2.34
C LEU A 53 -1.98 5.89 -3.50
N GLU A 54 -2.70 6.88 -4.02
CA GLU A 54 -2.20 7.75 -5.09
C GLU A 54 -0.95 8.53 -4.66
N ARG A 55 -0.96 9.07 -3.44
CA ARG A 55 0.20 9.76 -2.87
C ARG A 55 1.39 8.80 -2.71
N ALA A 56 1.16 7.59 -2.20
CA ALA A 56 2.21 6.60 -2.01
C ALA A 56 2.86 6.16 -3.33
N LEU A 57 2.04 5.97 -4.37
CA LEU A 57 2.53 5.65 -5.71
C LEU A 57 3.36 6.78 -6.33
N LYS A 58 3.01 8.04 -6.03
CA LYS A 58 3.78 9.19 -6.47
C LYS A 58 5.13 9.26 -5.76
N GLU A 59 5.14 9.11 -4.44
CA GLU A 59 6.36 9.11 -3.64
C GLU A 59 7.31 7.97 -4.04
N LEU A 60 6.78 6.78 -4.28
CA LEU A 60 7.58 5.64 -4.75
C LEU A 60 8.24 5.92 -6.11
N LYS A 61 7.57 6.63 -7.01
CA LYS A 61 8.16 7.04 -8.31
C LYS A 61 9.25 8.08 -8.14
N ASP A 62 9.16 8.96 -7.15
CA ASP A 62 10.17 9.98 -6.90
C ASP A 62 11.44 9.39 -6.24
N LEU A 63 11.34 8.20 -5.63
CA LEU A 63 12.45 7.46 -5.03
C LEU A 63 13.19 6.52 -6.01
N SER A 64 12.62 6.24 -7.18
CA SER A 64 13.13 5.28 -8.16
C SER A 64 13.72 5.94 -9.40
#